data_AF-A0A5C7USR2-F1
#
_entry.id   AF-A0A5C7USR2-F1
#
_cell.length_a   1.000
_cell.length_b   1.000
_cell.length_c   1.000
_cell.angle_alpha   90.00
_cell.angle_beta   90.00
_cell.angle_gamma   90.00
#
_symmetry.space_group_name_H-M   'P 1'
#
loop_
_entity.id
_entity.type
_entity.pdbx_description
1 polymer ?
#
loop_
_entity_poly.entity_id
_entity_poly.type
_entity_poly.pdbx_seq_one_letter_code
_entity_poly.pdbx_strand_id
1 'polypeptide(L)'
;MKIFRIPVLICTVVLCSSWGFFAHRQINNHAVFSLPKGMIRFYKSNIDFVTAHAVDPDKRRYVDTMEAPRHFLDVDRYGINPFDHIPEKWKAAVAKYSENTLKKNGIVPWQIEKSYYALVKAFQARDSLRILRLSADIGHYIADAHVPLHTTENYNGQLTNQVGIHGLWESRLPELFADQYDYIVGKVKYIKDPLREAWKIIRHTFHYKDSVLMIEANLSKQFPADKKCSFSKRKGKLVRNYSRAYCRAYHAALNGMVERQMRASILAVASFWYSAWVDAGQPNLANFSSGVASDQERKHAEKEEQCYKKGRIIGREEEH
;
A
#
# COMPACT_ATOMS: atom_id res chain seq x y z
N MET A 1 -43.44 18.57 -31.70
CA MET A 1 -42.48 17.57 -31.20
C MET A 1 -41.21 18.28 -30.75
N LYS A 2 -40.98 18.41 -29.43
CA LYS A 2 -39.73 18.97 -28.89
C LYS A 2 -38.84 17.81 -28.46
N ILE A 3 -37.74 17.60 -29.17
CA ILE A 3 -36.75 16.57 -28.87
C ILE A 3 -35.90 17.08 -27.70
N PHE A 4 -36.14 16.56 -26.50
CA PHE A 4 -35.27 16.78 -25.35
C PHE A 4 -34.00 15.93 -25.52
N ARG A 5 -32.88 16.57 -25.81
CA ARG A 5 -31.55 15.96 -25.71
C ARG A 5 -31.17 15.92 -24.23
N ILE A 6 -31.26 14.75 -23.62
CA ILE A 6 -30.71 14.50 -22.29
C ILE A 6 -29.18 14.36 -22.46
N PRO A 7 -28.35 15.21 -21.83
CA PRO A 7 -26.93 14.98 -21.80
C PRO A 7 -26.68 13.76 -20.90
N VAL A 8 -26.25 12.66 -21.50
CA VAL A 8 -25.77 11.49 -20.77
C VAL A 8 -24.42 11.86 -20.17
N LEU A 9 -24.46 12.38 -18.94
CA LEU A 9 -23.28 12.59 -18.12
C LEU A 9 -22.81 11.22 -17.60
N ILE A 10 -21.94 10.55 -18.34
CA ILE A 10 -21.16 9.42 -17.82
C ILE A 10 -20.13 10.00 -16.84
N CYS A 11 -20.59 10.28 -15.63
CA CYS A 11 -19.71 10.49 -14.48
C CYS A 11 -19.40 9.10 -13.92
N THR A 12 -18.43 8.42 -14.51
CA THR A 12 -17.75 7.27 -13.91
C THR A 12 -16.94 7.76 -12.71
N VAL A 13 -17.64 8.00 -11.60
CA VAL A 13 -17.00 8.13 -10.29
C VAL A 13 -16.73 6.71 -9.81
N VAL A 14 -15.59 6.16 -10.24
CA VAL A 14 -15.02 4.94 -9.69
C VAL A 14 -14.32 5.35 -8.40
N LEU A 15 -15.02 5.31 -7.27
CA LEU A 15 -14.36 5.39 -5.97
C LEU A 15 -13.82 3.99 -5.65
N CYS A 16 -12.64 3.68 -6.18
CA CYS A 16 -11.91 2.47 -5.87
C CYS A 16 -10.66 2.83 -5.05
N SER A 17 -10.67 2.42 -3.79
CA SER A 17 -9.52 2.47 -2.89
C SER A 17 -8.39 1.61 -3.47
N SER A 18 -7.19 2.19 -3.59
CA SER A 18 -5.93 1.43 -3.68
C SER A 18 -5.77 0.60 -2.38
N TRP A 19 -5.35 -0.66 -2.52
CA TRP A 19 -5.15 -1.73 -1.51
C TRP A 19 -6.35 -2.06 -0.63
N GLY A 20 -7.49 -1.50 -1.00
CA GLY A 20 -8.82 -1.76 -0.48
C GLY A 20 -8.96 -1.54 1.02
N PHE A 21 -8.02 -0.88 1.71
CA PHE A 21 -7.90 -0.83 3.18
C PHE A 21 -7.73 -2.20 3.87
N PHE A 22 -8.31 -3.26 3.31
CA PHE A 22 -8.36 -4.61 3.82
C PHE A 22 -6.97 -5.23 3.87
N ALA A 23 -6.20 -5.18 2.77
CA ALA A 23 -4.89 -5.82 2.71
C ALA A 23 -3.90 -5.17 3.70
N HIS A 24 -3.84 -3.84 3.77
CA HIS A 24 -3.00 -3.14 4.75
C HIS A 24 -3.33 -3.49 6.20
N ARG A 25 -4.63 -3.55 6.53
CA ARG A 25 -5.12 -3.99 7.85
C ARG A 25 -4.64 -5.39 8.17
N GLN A 26 -4.87 -6.34 7.26
CA GLN A 26 -4.43 -7.73 7.43
C GLN A 26 -2.92 -7.82 7.61
N ILE A 27 -2.14 -7.13 6.77
CA ILE A 27 -0.67 -7.15 6.82
C ILE A 27 -0.16 -6.64 8.18
N ASN A 28 -0.64 -5.49 8.63
CA ASN A 28 -0.21 -4.89 9.91
C ASN A 28 -0.66 -5.75 11.10
N ASN A 29 -1.88 -6.29 11.06
CA ASN A 29 -2.38 -7.20 12.08
C ASN A 29 -1.51 -8.45 12.19
N HIS A 30 -1.26 -9.13 11.06
CA HIS A 30 -0.49 -10.37 11.03
C HIS A 30 0.99 -10.15 11.40
N ALA A 31 1.56 -8.97 11.10
CA ALA A 31 2.94 -8.63 11.45
C ALA A 31 3.19 -8.69 12.96
N VAL A 32 2.19 -8.35 13.79
CA VAL A 32 2.28 -8.40 15.26
C VAL A 32 2.65 -9.79 15.77
N PHE A 33 2.12 -10.84 15.15
CA PHE A 33 2.32 -12.22 15.62
C PHE A 33 3.72 -12.77 15.30
N SER A 34 4.51 -12.06 14.50
CA SER A 34 5.90 -12.44 14.17
C SER A 34 6.93 -11.80 15.11
N LEU A 35 6.49 -10.87 15.96
CA LEU A 35 7.37 -10.10 16.84
C LEU A 35 7.93 -10.94 18.00
N PRO A 36 9.16 -10.64 18.47
CA PRO A 36 9.77 -11.36 19.59
C PRO A 36 9.10 -11.02 20.93
N LYS A 37 9.39 -11.82 21.97
CA LYS A 37 8.81 -11.69 23.32
C LYS A 37 8.90 -10.27 23.91
N GLY A 38 9.97 -9.53 23.62
CA GLY A 38 10.17 -8.15 24.11
C GLY A 38 9.22 -7.11 23.49
N MET A 39 8.62 -7.42 22.34
CA MET A 39 7.73 -6.51 21.62
C MET A 39 6.28 -6.98 21.55
N ILE A 40 6.08 -8.31 21.46
CA ILE A 40 4.78 -8.90 21.13
C ILE A 40 3.69 -8.49 22.11
N ARG A 41 3.99 -8.35 23.41
CA ARG A 41 2.98 -7.93 24.41
C ARG A 41 2.48 -6.51 24.12
N PHE A 42 3.38 -5.57 23.86
CA PHE A 42 3.01 -4.18 23.57
C PHE A 42 2.16 -4.08 22.30
N TYR A 43 2.58 -4.73 21.21
CA TYR A 43 1.84 -4.68 19.96
C TYR A 43 0.52 -5.45 20.01
N LYS A 44 0.45 -6.59 20.70
CA LYS A 44 -0.82 -7.32 20.89
C LYS A 44 -1.84 -6.50 21.66
N SER A 45 -1.43 -5.82 22.72
CA SER A 45 -2.34 -4.94 23.48
C SER A 45 -2.85 -3.75 22.67
N ASN A 46 -2.19 -3.41 21.56
CA ASN A 46 -2.53 -2.27 20.70
C ASN A 46 -2.82 -2.72 19.25
N ILE A 47 -3.18 -3.99 19.05
CA ILE A 47 -3.31 -4.57 17.71
C ILE A 47 -4.42 -3.90 16.90
N ASP A 48 -5.52 -3.53 17.56
CA ASP A 48 -6.64 -2.82 16.93
C ASP A 48 -6.21 -1.45 16.42
N PHE A 49 -5.33 -0.75 17.16
CA PHE A 49 -4.79 0.53 16.74
C PHE A 49 -3.96 0.38 15.47
N VAL A 50 -2.91 -0.45 15.49
CA VAL A 50 -2.03 -0.60 14.32
C VAL A 50 -2.77 -1.18 13.11
N THR A 51 -3.80 -1.99 13.34
CA THR A 51 -4.69 -2.49 12.28
C THR A 51 -5.51 -1.34 11.71
N ALA A 52 -6.26 -0.60 12.54
CA ALA A 52 -7.17 0.45 12.09
C ALA A 52 -6.44 1.61 11.37
N HIS A 53 -5.27 1.98 11.87
CA HIS A 53 -4.44 3.08 11.37
C HIS A 53 -3.53 2.68 10.19
N ALA A 54 -3.50 1.40 9.78
CA ALA A 54 -2.72 0.92 8.63
C ALA A 54 -3.09 1.55 7.28
N VAL A 55 -4.17 2.33 7.24
CA VAL A 55 -4.74 2.94 6.02
C VAL A 55 -4.75 4.47 6.09
N ASP A 56 -4.22 5.04 7.17
CA ASP A 56 -4.16 6.49 7.34
C ASP A 56 -3.29 7.19 6.28
N PRO A 57 -2.16 6.63 5.80
CA PRO A 57 -1.42 7.21 4.68
C PRO A 57 -2.30 7.46 3.44
N ASP A 58 -3.15 6.51 3.05
CA ASP A 58 -4.10 6.71 1.95
C ASP A 58 -5.08 7.86 2.22
N LYS A 59 -5.57 7.97 3.46
CA LYS A 59 -6.47 9.07 3.85
C LYS A 59 -5.75 10.42 3.86
N ARG A 60 -4.44 10.44 4.16
CA ARG A 60 -3.63 11.66 4.18
C ARG A 60 -3.54 12.31 2.80
N ARG A 61 -3.73 11.57 1.70
CA ARG A 61 -3.77 12.11 0.33
C ARG A 61 -4.92 13.09 0.07
N TYR A 62 -5.92 13.13 0.94
CA TYR A 62 -7.04 14.08 0.87
C TYR A 62 -6.73 15.41 1.59
N VAL A 63 -5.59 15.52 2.28
CA VAL A 63 -5.19 16.72 3.03
C VAL A 63 -3.73 17.14 2.86
N ASP A 64 -2.83 16.24 2.44
CA ASP A 64 -1.41 16.48 2.17
C ASP A 64 -1.09 16.15 0.70
N THR A 65 -0.80 17.18 -0.10
CA THR A 65 -0.44 17.03 -1.52
C THR A 65 0.89 16.32 -1.72
N MET A 66 1.72 16.25 -0.68
CA MET A 66 3.01 15.60 -0.68
C MET A 66 2.92 14.12 -0.28
N GLU A 67 1.73 13.62 0.06
CA GLU A 67 1.51 12.23 0.44
C GLU A 67 1.51 11.30 -0.77
N ALA A 68 0.82 11.64 -1.86
CA ALA A 68 0.64 10.72 -2.98
C ALA A 68 1.95 10.10 -3.53
N PRO A 69 3.06 10.86 -3.72
CA PRO A 69 4.33 10.29 -4.15
C PRO A 69 4.93 9.23 -3.20
N ARG A 70 4.49 9.15 -1.95
CA ARG A 70 5.05 8.27 -0.92
C ARG A 70 4.63 6.81 -1.08
N HIS A 71 3.64 6.53 -1.91
CA HIS A 71 3.05 5.20 -2.07
C HIS A 71 3.66 4.38 -3.21
N PHE A 72 4.38 4.99 -4.14
CA PHE A 72 4.85 4.28 -5.33
C PHE A 72 6.27 4.70 -5.74
N LEU A 73 6.81 3.99 -6.73
CA LEU A 73 7.97 4.40 -7.53
C LEU A 73 7.84 3.82 -8.94
N ASP A 74 7.49 4.64 -9.91
CA ASP A 74 7.37 4.29 -11.33
C ASP A 74 8.77 4.08 -11.95
N VAL A 75 9.40 2.94 -11.63
CA VAL A 75 10.82 2.71 -11.97
C VAL A 75 11.04 2.66 -13.49
N ASP A 76 10.07 2.20 -14.28
CA ASP A 76 10.19 2.11 -15.74
C ASP A 76 10.29 3.46 -16.45
N ARG A 77 9.99 4.56 -15.77
CA ARG A 77 10.27 5.92 -16.29
C ARG A 77 11.76 6.24 -16.39
N TYR A 78 12.62 5.43 -15.78
CA TYR A 78 14.06 5.65 -15.75
C TYR A 78 14.83 4.84 -16.80
N GLY A 79 14.12 4.19 -17.74
CA GLY A 79 14.69 3.46 -18.87
C GLY A 79 14.52 1.95 -18.78
N ILE A 80 15.17 1.23 -19.70
CA ILE A 80 15.03 -0.23 -19.86
C ILE A 80 15.59 -1.00 -18.66
N ASN A 81 16.73 -0.55 -18.12
CA ASN A 81 17.36 -1.10 -16.91
C ASN A 81 17.28 -0.08 -15.78
N PRO A 82 16.07 0.17 -15.23
CA PRO A 82 15.85 1.36 -14.42
C PRO A 82 16.68 1.37 -13.13
N PHE A 83 16.96 0.21 -12.56
CA PHE A 83 17.73 0.08 -11.32
C PHE A 83 19.22 0.41 -11.47
N ASP A 84 19.76 0.40 -12.68
CA ASP A 84 21.14 0.86 -12.95
C ASP A 84 21.19 2.39 -13.05
N HIS A 85 20.03 3.02 -13.31
CA HIS A 85 19.94 4.44 -13.56
C HIS A 85 19.46 5.25 -12.35
N ILE A 86 18.70 4.67 -11.42
CA ILE A 86 18.22 5.38 -10.24
C ILE A 86 19.22 5.22 -9.09
N PRO A 87 19.91 6.30 -8.65
CA PRO A 87 20.78 6.21 -7.48
C PRO A 87 19.95 5.89 -6.24
N GLU A 88 20.36 4.88 -5.47
CA GLU A 88 19.58 4.48 -4.29
C GLU A 88 19.52 5.55 -3.20
N LYS A 89 20.59 6.32 -3.03
CA LYS A 89 20.67 7.38 -2.01
C LYS A 89 19.95 8.64 -2.47
N TRP A 90 19.07 9.18 -1.62
CA TRP A 90 18.25 10.37 -1.93
C TRP A 90 19.06 11.54 -2.49
N LYS A 91 20.17 11.92 -1.84
CA LYS A 91 21.01 13.05 -2.29
C LYS A 91 21.55 12.84 -3.71
N ALA A 92 21.97 11.62 -4.05
CA ALA A 92 22.47 11.30 -5.38
C ALA A 92 21.33 11.26 -6.41
N ALA A 93 20.16 10.74 -6.03
CA ALA A 93 18.98 10.74 -6.89
C ALA A 93 18.51 12.17 -7.21
N VAL A 94 18.48 13.06 -6.21
CA VAL A 94 18.12 14.47 -6.37
C VAL A 94 19.14 15.19 -7.25
N ALA A 95 20.43 14.95 -7.06
CA ALA A 95 21.47 15.53 -7.92
C ALA A 95 21.33 15.11 -9.38
N LYS A 96 20.86 13.89 -9.65
CA LYS A 96 20.69 13.36 -11.00
C LYS A 96 19.37 13.77 -11.68
N TYR A 97 18.26 13.78 -10.94
CA TYR A 97 16.91 13.93 -11.52
C TYR A 97 16.12 15.13 -11.04
N SER A 98 16.61 15.88 -10.04
CA SER A 98 15.86 16.86 -9.23
C SER A 98 14.77 16.24 -8.35
N GLU A 99 14.49 16.90 -7.23
CA GLU A 99 13.45 16.45 -6.28
C GLU A 99 12.04 16.45 -6.90
N ASN A 100 11.74 17.40 -7.81
CA ASN A 100 10.44 17.48 -8.45
C ASN A 100 10.16 16.26 -9.34
N THR A 101 11.14 15.83 -10.14
CA THR A 101 11.02 14.63 -10.98
C THR A 101 10.85 13.38 -10.13
N LEU A 102 11.63 13.24 -9.04
CA LEU A 102 11.49 12.10 -8.13
C LEU A 102 10.09 12.05 -7.53
N LYS A 103 9.58 13.17 -7.02
CA LYS A 103 8.20 13.23 -6.48
C LYS A 103 7.14 12.91 -7.54
N LYS A 104 7.33 13.31 -8.80
CA LYS A 104 6.41 12.97 -9.88
C LYS A 104 6.40 11.47 -10.19
N ASN A 105 7.54 10.81 -10.05
CA ASN A 105 7.71 9.39 -10.34
C ASN A 105 7.58 8.50 -9.09
N GLY A 106 7.32 9.07 -7.92
CA GLY A 106 7.18 8.34 -6.66
C GLY A 106 8.51 8.19 -5.89
N ILE A 107 8.40 8.05 -4.57
CA ILE A 107 9.52 8.08 -3.63
C ILE A 107 9.44 7.02 -2.53
N VAL A 108 8.64 5.96 -2.69
CA VAL A 108 8.36 5.00 -1.61
C VAL A 108 9.60 4.41 -0.90
N PRO A 109 10.74 4.09 -1.56
CA PRO A 109 11.91 3.53 -0.83
C PRO A 109 12.52 4.53 0.16
N TRP A 110 12.60 5.80 -0.25
CA TRP A 110 13.10 6.87 0.61
C TRP A 110 12.11 7.24 1.71
N GLN A 111 10.80 7.11 1.43
CA GLN A 111 9.79 7.26 2.48
C GLN A 111 9.91 6.14 3.53
N ILE A 112 10.12 4.89 3.13
CA ILE A 112 10.34 3.77 4.06
C ILE A 112 11.55 4.06 4.96
N GLU A 113 12.68 4.50 4.39
CA GLU A 113 13.87 4.90 5.17
C GLU A 113 13.56 6.02 6.16
N LYS A 114 12.89 7.08 5.70
CA LYS A 114 12.51 8.21 6.56
C LYS A 114 11.60 7.79 7.71
N SER A 115 10.58 7.00 7.42
CA SER A 115 9.65 6.46 8.42
C SER A 115 10.35 5.53 9.41
N TYR A 116 11.31 4.73 8.94
CA TYR A 116 12.12 3.85 9.78
C TYR A 116 12.89 4.63 10.84
N TYR A 117 13.66 5.64 10.44
CA TYR A 117 14.43 6.42 11.41
C TYR A 117 13.55 7.28 12.31
N ALA A 118 12.36 7.69 11.86
CA ALA A 118 11.37 8.31 12.73
C ALA A 118 10.88 7.31 13.80
N LEU A 119 10.64 6.06 13.43
CA LEU A 119 10.22 4.99 14.35
C LEU A 119 11.32 4.66 15.36
N VAL A 120 12.59 4.58 14.94
CA VAL A 120 13.75 4.43 15.84
C VAL A 120 13.75 5.54 16.90
N LYS A 121 13.60 6.81 16.48
CA LYS A 121 13.56 7.95 17.40
C LYS A 121 12.37 7.88 18.36
N ALA A 122 11.22 7.40 17.91
CA ALA A 122 10.05 7.23 18.77
C ALA A 122 10.29 6.14 19.84
N PHE A 123 10.93 5.03 19.48
CA PHE A 123 11.37 4.02 20.44
C PHE A 123 12.39 4.58 21.45
N GLN A 124 13.40 5.33 21.00
CA GLN A 124 14.39 5.97 21.87
C GLN A 124 13.72 6.94 22.86
N ALA A 125 12.75 7.72 22.40
CA ALA A 125 11.97 8.65 23.22
C ALA A 125 10.92 7.97 24.11
N ARG A 126 10.69 6.66 23.94
CA ARG A 126 9.67 5.88 24.64
C ARG A 126 8.25 6.44 24.48
N ASP A 127 7.98 7.05 23.33
CA ASP A 127 6.68 7.62 22.98
C ASP A 127 5.77 6.54 22.38
N SER A 128 4.95 5.91 23.22
CA SER A 128 4.12 4.76 22.86
C SER A 128 3.17 5.06 21.71
N LEU A 129 2.50 6.21 21.73
CA LEU A 129 1.54 6.58 20.71
C LEU A 129 2.23 6.85 19.37
N ARG A 130 3.36 7.56 19.41
CA ARG A 130 4.15 7.82 18.19
C ARG A 130 4.74 6.54 17.61
N ILE A 131 5.15 5.58 18.43
CA ILE A 131 5.56 4.25 17.97
C ILE A 131 4.43 3.57 17.23
N LEU A 132 3.22 3.54 17.80
CA LEU A 132 2.07 2.87 17.18
C LEU A 132 1.70 3.50 15.84
N ARG A 133 1.64 4.84 15.75
CA ARG A 133 1.35 5.54 14.49
C ARG A 133 2.42 5.30 13.44
N LEU A 134 3.68 5.52 13.79
CA LEU A 134 4.78 5.32 12.83
C LEU A 134 4.92 3.85 12.42
N SER A 135 4.55 2.90 13.29
CA SER A 135 4.48 1.48 12.95
C SER A 135 3.40 1.21 11.90
N ALA A 136 2.20 1.77 12.06
CA ALA A 136 1.12 1.63 11.09
C ALA A 136 1.49 2.29 9.74
N ASP A 137 2.04 3.51 9.79
CA ASP A 137 2.45 4.27 8.61
C ASP A 137 3.57 3.57 7.83
N ILE A 138 4.66 3.15 8.50
CA ILE A 138 5.72 2.41 7.81
C ILE A 138 5.21 1.06 7.30
N GLY A 139 4.30 0.42 8.03
CA GLY A 139 3.65 -0.82 7.63
C GLY A 139 2.89 -0.69 6.32
N HIS A 140 2.24 0.45 6.12
CA HIS A 140 1.56 0.80 4.87
C HIS A 140 2.55 0.96 3.70
N TYR A 141 3.55 1.82 3.81
CA TYR A 141 4.51 2.06 2.71
C TYR A 141 5.32 0.80 2.34
N ILE A 142 5.63 -0.04 3.33
CA ILE A 142 6.26 -1.34 3.07
C ILE A 142 5.30 -2.26 2.31
N ALA A 143 4.01 -2.29 2.69
CA ALA A 143 3.01 -3.05 1.96
C ALA A 143 2.92 -2.56 0.51
N ASP A 144 2.79 -1.24 0.29
CA ASP A 144 2.77 -0.60 -1.05
C ASP A 144 3.94 -1.06 -1.93
N ALA A 145 5.15 -1.09 -1.38
CA ALA A 145 6.35 -1.54 -2.08
C ALA A 145 6.29 -3.03 -2.54
N HIS A 146 5.34 -3.81 -2.03
CA HIS A 146 5.06 -5.19 -2.46
C HIS A 146 3.90 -5.30 -3.47
N VAL A 147 3.29 -4.21 -3.96
CA VAL A 147 2.41 -4.29 -5.14
C VAL A 147 3.21 -4.08 -6.42
N PRO A 148 3.17 -5.04 -7.37
CA PRO A 148 3.84 -4.87 -8.67
C PRO A 148 3.39 -3.60 -9.41
N LEU A 149 2.12 -3.24 -9.29
CA LEU A 149 1.54 -2.08 -9.96
C LEU A 149 1.96 -0.72 -9.34
N HIS A 150 2.54 -0.69 -8.15
CA HIS A 150 3.08 0.51 -7.48
C HIS A 150 4.55 0.74 -7.87
N THR A 151 5.06 -0.07 -8.80
CA THR A 151 6.44 0.00 -9.29
C THR A 151 6.53 0.40 -10.77
N THR A 152 5.41 0.76 -11.40
CA THR A 152 5.32 1.00 -12.85
C THR A 152 4.39 2.16 -13.17
N GLU A 153 4.75 2.95 -14.17
CA GLU A 153 3.82 3.99 -14.66
C GLU A 153 2.55 3.40 -15.27
N ASN A 154 2.52 2.11 -15.67
CA ASN A 154 1.31 1.41 -16.11
C ASN A 154 0.50 0.84 -14.94
N TYR A 155 0.49 1.53 -13.80
CA TYR A 155 -0.08 1.09 -12.53
C TYR A 155 -1.56 0.67 -12.60
N ASN A 156 -2.35 1.23 -13.53
CA ASN A 156 -3.75 0.85 -13.72
C ASN A 156 -4.01 0.20 -15.08
N GLY A 157 -2.97 -0.26 -15.79
CA GLY A 157 -3.13 -0.88 -17.11
C GLY A 157 -3.54 0.12 -18.20
N GLN A 158 -3.43 1.42 -17.94
CA GLN A 158 -3.87 2.48 -18.86
C GLN A 158 -3.01 2.60 -20.12
N LEU A 159 -1.78 2.07 -20.10
CA LEU A 159 -0.90 2.00 -21.27
C LEU A 159 -1.08 0.70 -22.07
N THR A 160 -1.83 -0.27 -21.53
CA THR A 160 -2.01 -1.61 -22.13
C THR A 160 -3.47 -2.03 -22.29
N ASN A 161 -4.42 -1.09 -22.16
CA ASN A 161 -5.87 -1.32 -22.27
C ASN A 161 -6.47 -2.26 -21.22
N GLN A 162 -5.96 -2.21 -19.99
CA GLN A 162 -6.39 -3.03 -18.84
C GLN A 162 -6.88 -2.16 -17.68
N VAL A 163 -7.46 -1.00 -17.98
CA VAL A 163 -7.95 -0.02 -17.00
C VAL A 163 -8.79 -0.70 -15.91
N GLY A 164 -8.39 -0.51 -14.66
CA GLY A 164 -9.01 -1.12 -13.48
C GLY A 164 -8.27 -2.35 -12.95
N ILE A 165 -7.18 -2.80 -13.59
CA ILE A 165 -6.38 -3.95 -13.11
C ILE A 165 -5.76 -3.69 -11.73
N HIS A 166 -5.50 -2.42 -11.39
CA HIS A 166 -5.05 -2.03 -10.06
C HIS A 166 -6.04 -2.48 -8.99
N GLY A 167 -7.28 -1.98 -9.05
CA GLY A 167 -8.33 -2.38 -8.11
C GLY A 167 -8.68 -3.87 -8.17
N LEU A 168 -8.47 -4.54 -9.32
CA LEU A 168 -8.58 -5.99 -9.40
C LEU A 168 -7.55 -6.68 -8.50
N TRP A 169 -6.27 -6.41 -8.72
CA TRP A 169 -5.17 -7.08 -8.03
C TRP A 169 -5.15 -6.71 -6.54
N GLU A 170 -5.27 -5.42 -6.23
CA GLU A 170 -5.02 -4.85 -4.90
C GLU A 170 -6.18 -5.01 -3.91
N SER A 171 -7.40 -4.90 -4.42
CA SER A 171 -8.60 -4.84 -3.59
C SER A 171 -9.44 -6.09 -3.80
N ARG A 172 -9.80 -6.38 -5.05
CA ARG A 172 -10.78 -7.41 -5.34
C ARG A 172 -10.28 -8.83 -5.07
N LEU A 173 -9.02 -9.14 -5.39
CA LEU A 173 -8.48 -10.48 -5.11
C LEU A 173 -8.34 -10.73 -3.60
N PRO A 174 -7.67 -9.87 -2.80
CA PRO A 174 -7.59 -10.07 -1.35
C PRO A 174 -8.97 -10.15 -0.69
N GLU A 175 -9.90 -9.25 -1.01
CA GLU A 175 -11.26 -9.27 -0.44
C GLU A 175 -12.02 -10.60 -0.70
N LEU A 176 -11.74 -11.28 -1.81
CA LEU A 176 -12.45 -12.51 -2.19
C LEU A 176 -11.78 -13.79 -1.70
N PHE A 177 -10.46 -13.78 -1.50
CA PHE A 177 -9.67 -14.99 -1.34
C PHE A 177 -8.78 -15.00 -0.09
N ALA A 178 -8.70 -13.92 0.67
CA ALA A 178 -7.84 -13.82 1.85
C ALA A 178 -8.09 -14.89 2.93
N ASP A 179 -9.33 -15.38 3.06
CA ASP A 179 -9.68 -16.47 4.00
C ASP A 179 -9.02 -17.82 3.63
N GLN A 180 -8.47 -17.93 2.41
CA GLN A 180 -7.80 -19.13 1.91
C GLN A 180 -6.28 -19.04 2.02
N TYR A 181 -5.73 -17.88 2.37
CA TYR A 181 -4.30 -17.65 2.43
C TYR A 181 -3.73 -18.14 3.75
N ASP A 182 -2.52 -18.71 3.71
CA ASP A 182 -1.73 -18.95 4.90
C ASP A 182 -0.92 -17.68 5.24
N TYR A 183 -1.19 -17.07 6.38
CA TYR A 183 -0.46 -15.88 6.86
C TYR A 183 0.68 -16.21 7.83
N ILE A 184 0.98 -17.49 8.08
CA ILE A 184 2.08 -17.89 8.95
C ILE A 184 3.40 -17.57 8.25
N VAL A 185 4.04 -16.49 8.71
CA VAL A 185 5.40 -16.14 8.28
C VAL A 185 6.43 -16.59 9.32
N GLY A 186 7.68 -16.69 8.88
CA GLY A 186 8.79 -17.08 9.76
C GLY A 186 9.18 -15.99 10.76
N LYS A 187 10.28 -16.23 11.47
CA LYS A 187 10.85 -15.25 12.41
C LYS A 187 11.30 -13.98 11.68
N VAL A 188 11.06 -12.84 12.33
CA VAL A 188 11.58 -11.54 11.90
C VAL A 188 13.11 -11.56 11.77
N LYS A 189 13.63 -10.77 10.83
CA LYS A 189 15.06 -10.63 10.59
C LYS A 189 15.49 -9.20 10.92
N TYR A 190 16.69 -9.06 11.46
CA TYR A 190 17.28 -7.73 11.63
C TYR A 190 17.69 -7.16 10.26
N ILE A 191 17.30 -5.93 9.99
CA ILE A 191 17.59 -5.17 8.77
C ILE A 191 18.65 -4.14 9.11
N LYS A 192 19.89 -4.38 8.64
CA LYS A 192 21.02 -3.50 8.90
C LYS A 192 20.96 -2.18 8.12
N ASP A 193 20.38 -2.22 6.92
CA ASP A 193 20.29 -1.06 6.02
C ASP A 193 18.84 -0.97 5.50
N PRO A 194 18.00 -0.11 6.10
CA PRO A 194 16.58 -0.02 5.77
C PRO A 194 16.34 0.45 4.33
N LEU A 195 17.19 1.34 3.81
CA LEU A 195 17.08 1.85 2.44
C LEU A 195 17.43 0.76 1.44
N ARG A 196 18.52 0.02 1.67
CA ARG A 196 18.91 -1.10 0.80
C ARG A 196 17.86 -2.20 0.78
N GLU A 197 17.25 -2.51 1.92
CA GLU A 197 16.16 -3.50 1.97
C GLU A 197 14.91 -2.99 1.23
N ALA A 198 14.55 -1.71 1.36
CA ALA A 198 13.45 -1.12 0.58
C ALA A 198 13.69 -1.20 -0.94
N TRP A 199 14.90 -0.91 -1.41
CA TRP A 199 15.27 -1.07 -2.82
C TRP A 199 15.25 -2.52 -3.30
N LYS A 200 15.67 -3.46 -2.45
CA LYS A 200 15.58 -4.89 -2.74
C LYS A 200 14.12 -5.34 -2.88
N ILE A 201 13.21 -4.85 -2.03
CA ILE A 201 11.78 -5.09 -2.14
C ILE A 201 11.26 -4.57 -3.49
N ILE A 202 11.50 -3.30 -3.84
CA ILE A 202 11.03 -2.75 -5.12
C ILE A 202 11.57 -3.52 -6.32
N ARG A 203 12.87 -3.85 -6.34
CA ARG A 203 13.46 -4.67 -7.40
C ARG A 203 12.77 -6.01 -7.53
N HIS A 204 12.55 -6.70 -6.42
CA HIS A 204 11.86 -7.99 -6.44
C HIS A 204 10.42 -7.85 -6.95
N THR A 205 9.68 -6.88 -6.43
CA THR A 205 8.26 -6.63 -6.74
C THR A 205 8.06 -6.24 -8.21
N PHE A 206 8.93 -5.39 -8.76
CA PHE A 206 8.86 -4.95 -10.16
C PHE A 206 8.91 -6.10 -11.17
N HIS A 207 9.68 -7.16 -10.88
CA HIS A 207 9.76 -8.34 -11.77
C HIS A 207 8.41 -9.05 -11.95
N TYR A 208 7.44 -8.87 -11.04
CA TYR A 208 6.11 -9.45 -11.19
C TYR A 208 5.17 -8.64 -12.08
N LYS A 209 5.51 -7.38 -12.45
CA LYS A 209 4.60 -6.52 -13.21
C LYS A 209 4.16 -7.15 -14.54
N ASP A 210 5.10 -7.81 -15.23
CA ASP A 210 4.84 -8.42 -16.53
C ASP A 210 3.89 -9.60 -16.36
N SER A 211 4.07 -10.39 -15.31
CA SER A 211 3.14 -11.48 -14.99
C SER A 211 1.74 -10.93 -14.69
N VAL A 212 1.62 -9.88 -13.88
CA VAL A 212 0.32 -9.24 -13.57
C VAL A 212 -0.38 -8.78 -14.86
N LEU A 213 0.31 -7.99 -15.70
CA LEU A 213 -0.27 -7.43 -16.91
C LEU A 213 -0.52 -8.48 -17.99
N MET A 214 0.46 -9.33 -18.31
CA MET A 214 0.34 -10.29 -19.40
C MET A 214 -0.67 -11.41 -19.09
N ILE A 215 -0.72 -11.89 -17.85
CA ILE A 215 -1.69 -12.92 -17.46
C ILE A 215 -3.11 -12.38 -17.57
N GLU A 216 -3.38 -11.17 -17.08
CA GLU A 216 -4.72 -10.58 -17.20
C GLU A 216 -5.10 -10.35 -18.67
N ALA A 217 -4.17 -9.84 -19.49
CA ALA A 217 -4.41 -9.60 -20.91
C ALA A 217 -4.71 -10.91 -21.66
N ASN A 218 -3.95 -11.97 -21.39
CA ASN A 218 -4.16 -13.28 -22.02
C ASN A 218 -5.45 -13.95 -21.55
N LEU A 219 -5.78 -13.85 -20.26
CA LEU A 219 -7.04 -14.35 -19.72
C LEU A 219 -8.22 -13.58 -20.31
N SER A 220 -8.12 -12.24 -20.42
CA SER A 220 -9.19 -11.41 -20.97
C SER A 220 -9.54 -11.75 -22.41
N LYS A 221 -8.58 -12.21 -23.23
CA LYS A 221 -8.83 -12.65 -24.61
C LYS A 221 -9.62 -13.95 -24.68
N GLN A 222 -9.48 -14.81 -23.67
CA GLN A 222 -10.08 -16.14 -23.62
C GLN A 222 -11.41 -16.16 -22.83
N PHE A 223 -11.62 -15.16 -21.97
CA PHE A 223 -12.81 -15.11 -21.11
C PHE A 223 -14.00 -14.50 -21.85
N PRO A 224 -15.22 -15.07 -21.75
CA PRO A 224 -16.41 -14.48 -22.35
C PRO A 224 -16.64 -13.03 -21.88
N ALA A 225 -16.76 -12.10 -22.82
CA ALA A 225 -16.80 -10.67 -22.53
C ALA A 225 -17.98 -10.27 -21.63
N ASP A 226 -19.13 -10.93 -21.83
CA ASP A 226 -20.35 -10.79 -21.02
C ASP A 226 -20.19 -11.29 -19.57
N LYS A 227 -19.20 -12.15 -19.31
CA LYS A 227 -18.92 -12.72 -17.98
C LYS A 227 -17.74 -12.08 -17.26
N LYS A 228 -16.94 -11.23 -17.93
CA LYS A 228 -15.77 -10.58 -17.33
C LYS A 228 -16.16 -9.63 -16.19
N CYS A 229 -17.25 -8.89 -16.37
CA CYS A 229 -17.72 -7.91 -15.41
C CYS A 229 -19.03 -8.33 -14.73
N SER A 230 -19.25 -7.80 -13.54
CA SER A 230 -20.50 -7.86 -12.80
C SER A 230 -20.87 -6.46 -12.32
N PHE A 231 -22.16 -6.19 -12.17
CA PHE A 231 -22.65 -4.94 -11.61
C PHE A 231 -23.16 -5.18 -10.20
N SER A 232 -22.78 -4.32 -9.26
CA SER A 232 -23.29 -4.35 -7.89
C SER A 232 -23.78 -2.97 -7.48
N LYS A 233 -24.82 -2.88 -6.66
CA LYS A 233 -25.23 -1.63 -6.04
C LYS A 233 -24.40 -1.40 -4.78
N ARG A 234 -23.57 -0.36 -4.75
CA ARG A 234 -22.91 0.14 -3.52
C ARG A 234 -23.40 1.55 -3.24
N LYS A 235 -23.95 1.80 -2.05
CA LYS A 235 -24.49 3.10 -1.60
C LYS A 235 -25.44 3.75 -2.63
N GLY A 236 -26.32 2.95 -3.24
CA GLY A 236 -27.29 3.42 -4.24
C GLY A 236 -26.75 3.64 -5.66
N LYS A 237 -25.43 3.52 -5.89
CA LYS A 237 -24.82 3.62 -7.23
C LYS A 237 -24.50 2.24 -7.79
N LEU A 238 -24.75 2.06 -9.09
CA LEU A 238 -24.34 0.86 -9.82
C LEU A 238 -22.84 0.96 -10.10
N VAL A 239 -22.06 0.02 -9.58
CA VAL A 239 -20.62 -0.06 -9.77
C VAL A 239 -20.31 -1.28 -10.62
N ARG A 240 -19.65 -1.07 -11.75
CA ARG A 240 -19.07 -2.12 -12.58
C ARG A 240 -17.80 -2.63 -11.90
N ASN A 241 -17.68 -3.94 -11.71
CA ASN A 241 -16.50 -4.57 -11.14
C ASN A 241 -16.19 -5.88 -11.87
N TYR A 242 -15.00 -6.43 -11.71
CA TYR A 242 -14.66 -7.77 -12.18
C TYR A 242 -15.56 -8.82 -11.50
N SER A 243 -16.08 -9.75 -12.30
CA SER A 243 -16.96 -10.80 -11.79
C SER A 243 -16.17 -11.76 -10.90
N ARG A 244 -16.85 -12.43 -9.95
CA ARG A 244 -16.21 -13.42 -9.07
C ARG A 244 -15.58 -14.56 -9.87
N ALA A 245 -16.19 -14.94 -10.99
CA ALA A 245 -15.66 -15.97 -11.89
C ALA A 245 -14.34 -15.52 -12.54
N TYR A 246 -14.29 -14.29 -13.06
CA TYR A 246 -13.07 -13.72 -13.62
C TYR A 246 -11.96 -13.60 -12.57
N CYS A 247 -12.30 -13.09 -11.38
CA CYS A 247 -11.35 -12.96 -10.27
C CYS A 247 -10.76 -14.31 -9.87
N ARG A 248 -11.57 -15.38 -9.84
CA ARG A 248 -11.11 -16.74 -9.53
C ARG A 248 -10.16 -17.27 -10.60
N ALA A 249 -10.50 -17.10 -11.87
CA ALA A 249 -9.66 -17.54 -12.98
C ALA A 249 -8.32 -16.78 -13.00
N TYR A 250 -8.36 -15.47 -12.79
CA TYR A 250 -7.16 -14.65 -12.71
C TYR A 250 -6.29 -14.99 -11.49
N HIS A 251 -6.90 -15.14 -10.31
CA HIS A 251 -6.20 -15.55 -9.09
C HIS A 251 -5.53 -16.92 -9.24
N ALA A 252 -6.20 -17.89 -9.87
CA ALA A 252 -5.62 -19.19 -10.19
C ALA A 252 -4.44 -19.07 -11.17
N ALA A 253 -4.58 -18.25 -12.21
CA ALA A 253 -3.51 -18.03 -13.20
C ALA A 253 -2.29 -17.31 -12.61
N LEU A 254 -2.49 -16.42 -11.63
CA LEU A 254 -1.42 -15.80 -10.84
C LEU A 254 -0.70 -16.79 -9.90
N ASN A 255 -1.21 -18.02 -9.77
CA ASN A 255 -0.56 -19.13 -9.08
C ASN A 255 -0.01 -18.73 -7.69
N GLY A 256 -0.87 -18.20 -6.82
CA GLY A 256 -0.52 -17.83 -5.44
C GLY A 256 0.33 -16.56 -5.29
N MET A 257 0.50 -15.75 -6.34
CA MET A 257 1.31 -14.51 -6.27
C MET A 257 0.81 -13.53 -5.21
N VAL A 258 -0.51 -13.30 -5.13
CA VAL A 258 -1.09 -12.32 -4.19
C VAL A 258 -0.78 -12.72 -2.75
N GLU A 259 -1.01 -13.99 -2.40
CA GLU A 259 -0.66 -14.55 -1.10
C GLU A 259 0.84 -14.42 -0.80
N ARG A 260 1.72 -14.77 -1.75
CA ARG A 260 3.17 -14.63 -1.58
C ARG A 260 3.59 -13.18 -1.30
N GLN A 261 3.03 -12.21 -2.03
CA GLN A 261 3.31 -10.80 -1.78
C GLN A 261 2.78 -10.35 -0.41
N MET A 262 1.57 -10.75 0.00
CA MET A 262 1.06 -10.44 1.34
C MET A 262 1.94 -11.03 2.45
N ARG A 263 2.38 -12.29 2.32
CA ARG A 263 3.30 -12.93 3.26
C ARG A 263 4.66 -12.21 3.32
N ALA A 264 5.19 -11.81 2.16
CA ALA A 264 6.42 -11.02 2.09
C ALA A 264 6.27 -9.68 2.82
N SER A 265 5.15 -8.97 2.59
CA SER A 265 4.82 -7.73 3.30
C SER A 265 4.74 -7.93 4.82
N ILE A 266 4.02 -8.94 5.29
CA ILE A 266 3.87 -9.24 6.73
C ILE A 266 5.24 -9.42 7.39
N LEU A 267 6.10 -10.25 6.77
CA LEU A 267 7.44 -10.51 7.30
C LEU A 267 8.33 -9.26 7.26
N ALA A 268 8.26 -8.49 6.18
CA ALA A 268 9.01 -7.25 6.04
C ALA A 268 8.59 -6.22 7.09
N VAL A 269 7.30 -5.94 7.24
CA VAL A 269 6.75 -5.00 8.23
C VAL A 269 7.22 -5.38 9.64
N ALA A 270 7.04 -6.64 10.03
CA ALA A 270 7.48 -7.11 11.34
C ALA A 270 9.01 -6.98 11.53
N SER A 271 9.79 -7.22 10.47
CA SER A 271 11.25 -7.09 10.47
C SER A 271 11.71 -5.63 10.58
N PHE A 272 11.04 -4.68 9.92
CA PHE A 272 11.33 -3.25 10.05
C PHE A 272 10.97 -2.73 11.44
N TRP A 273 9.82 -3.11 12.01
CA TRP A 273 9.47 -2.76 13.39
C TRP A 273 10.50 -3.31 14.39
N TYR A 274 10.86 -4.58 14.24
CA TYR A 274 11.86 -5.24 15.07
C TYR A 274 13.21 -4.53 14.99
N SER A 275 13.68 -4.23 13.79
CA SER A 275 14.98 -3.59 13.59
C SER A 275 14.99 -2.17 14.16
N ALA A 276 13.90 -1.42 14.02
CA ALA A 276 13.79 -0.09 14.61
C ALA A 276 13.86 -0.12 16.14
N TRP A 277 13.24 -1.13 16.77
CA TRP A 277 13.33 -1.36 18.21
C TRP A 277 14.74 -1.77 18.66
N VAL A 278 15.42 -2.62 17.89
CA VAL A 278 16.82 -3.01 18.13
C VAL A 278 17.74 -1.80 18.06
N ASP A 279 17.65 -1.02 16.99
CA ASP A 279 18.47 0.19 16.76
C ASP A 279 18.20 1.30 17.79
N ALA A 280 17.02 1.28 18.43
CA ALA A 280 16.69 2.15 19.54
C ALA A 280 17.27 1.70 20.89
N GLY A 281 18.05 0.62 20.94
CA GLY A 281 18.62 0.07 22.17
C GLY A 281 17.65 -0.85 22.93
N GLN A 282 16.67 -1.43 22.24
CA GLN A 282 15.72 -2.41 22.80
C GLN A 282 15.00 -1.91 24.07
N PRO A 283 14.39 -0.72 24.07
CA PRO A 283 13.72 -0.17 25.25
C PRO A 283 12.65 -1.14 25.75
N ASN A 284 12.53 -1.27 27.08
CA ASN A 284 11.51 -2.12 27.70
C ASN A 284 10.11 -1.54 27.47
N LEU A 285 9.28 -2.24 26.70
CA LEU A 285 7.94 -1.80 26.33
C LEU A 285 6.86 -2.12 27.39
N ALA A 286 7.21 -2.76 28.52
CA ALA A 286 6.24 -3.21 29.52
C ALA A 286 5.47 -2.06 30.20
N ASN A 287 6.08 -0.88 30.33
CA ASN A 287 5.49 0.29 31.00
C ASN A 287 4.97 1.35 30.02
N PHE A 288 4.84 1.01 28.74
CA PHE A 288 4.33 1.94 27.75
C PHE A 288 2.80 2.00 27.92
N SER A 289 2.32 3.01 28.63
CA SER A 289 0.89 3.29 28.71
C SER A 289 0.36 3.59 27.31
N SER A 290 -0.86 3.14 26.99
CA SER A 290 -1.60 3.59 25.82
C SER A 290 -1.79 5.10 25.93
N GLY A 291 -0.90 5.87 25.31
CA GLY A 291 -0.96 7.33 25.35
C GLY A 291 -2.29 7.78 24.76
N VAL A 292 -3.06 8.54 25.53
CA VAL A 292 -4.25 9.18 24.99
C VAL A 292 -3.77 10.19 23.95
N ALA A 293 -4.22 10.03 22.70
CA ALA A 293 -3.90 10.99 21.64
C ALA A 293 -4.25 12.41 22.09
N SER A 294 -3.35 13.35 21.85
CA SER A 294 -3.59 14.75 22.21
C SER A 294 -4.78 15.30 21.42
N ASP A 295 -5.44 16.33 21.94
CA ASP A 295 -6.60 16.92 21.27
C ASP A 295 -6.27 17.47 19.87
N GLN A 296 -5.03 17.92 19.66
CA GLN A 296 -4.57 18.36 18.33
C GLN A 296 -4.48 17.20 17.35
N GLU A 297 -3.99 16.04 17.79
CA GLU A 297 -3.85 14.86 16.96
C GLU A 297 -5.21 14.22 16.65
N ARG A 298 -6.12 14.21 17.63
CA ARG A 298 -7.52 13.80 17.43
C ARG A 298 -8.18 14.67 16.35
N LYS A 299 -8.05 15.99 16.46
CA LYS A 299 -8.56 16.93 15.46
C LYS A 299 -7.94 16.72 14.07
N HIS A 300 -6.65 16.37 14.00
CA HIS A 300 -5.99 16.08 12.73
C HIS A 300 -6.55 14.81 12.08
N ALA A 301 -6.65 13.71 12.83
CA ALA A 301 -7.23 12.46 12.36
C ALA A 301 -8.71 12.61 11.97
N GLU A 302 -9.49 13.39 12.74
CA GLU A 302 -10.88 13.73 12.40
C GLU A 302 -10.97 14.51 11.10
N LYS A 303 -10.05 15.46 10.87
CA LYS A 303 -9.99 16.24 9.62
C LYS A 303 -9.66 15.34 8.42
N GLU A 304 -8.68 14.45 8.55
CA GLU A 304 -8.33 13.46 7.52
C GLU A 304 -9.55 12.59 7.18
N GLU A 305 -10.22 12.04 8.19
CA GLU A 305 -11.41 11.21 8.01
C GLU A 305 -12.57 11.97 7.36
N GLN A 306 -12.79 13.24 7.74
CA GLN A 306 -13.80 14.10 7.13
C GLN A 306 -13.48 14.41 5.67
N CYS A 307 -12.23 14.75 5.35
CA CYS A 307 -11.80 15.03 3.97
C CYS A 307 -11.88 13.77 3.10
N TYR A 308 -11.45 12.62 3.63
CA TYR A 308 -11.64 11.32 2.98
C TYR A 308 -13.12 11.06 2.66
N LYS A 309 -14.03 11.26 3.61
CA LYS A 309 -15.48 11.09 3.40
C LYS A 309 -16.07 12.03 2.33
N LYS A 310 -15.48 13.21 2.12
CA LYS A 310 -15.89 14.15 1.06
C LYS A 310 -15.42 13.72 -0.33
N GLY A 311 -14.42 12.83 -0.43
CA GLY A 311 -14.02 12.15 -1.66
C GLY A 311 -13.23 12.98 -2.67
N ARG A 312 -12.75 14.18 -2.33
CA ARG A 312 -11.90 15.00 -3.21
C ARG A 312 -10.43 14.88 -2.80
N ILE A 313 -9.66 14.10 -3.55
CA ILE A 313 -8.20 13.99 -3.38
C ILE A 313 -7.53 15.30 -3.77
N ILE A 314 -6.41 15.61 -3.12
CA ILE A 314 -5.55 16.74 -3.47
C ILE A 314 -4.18 16.13 -3.86
N GLY A 315 -4.05 15.64 -5.10
CA GLY A 315 -2.93 14.79 -5.54
C GLY A 315 -3.21 14.14 -6.89
N ARG A 316 -2.41 13.13 -7.30
CA ARG A 316 -2.62 12.40 -8.57
C ARG A 316 -4.05 11.83 -8.59
N GLU A 317 -4.88 12.34 -9.49
CA GLU A 317 -6.31 11.96 -9.62
C GLU A 317 -6.50 10.51 -10.08
N GLU A 318 -5.43 9.91 -10.63
CA GLU A 318 -5.51 8.73 -11.47
C GLU A 318 -5.48 7.38 -10.70
N GLU A 319 -5.47 7.40 -9.36
CA GLU A 319 -5.55 6.20 -8.51
C GLU A 319 -7.00 5.72 -8.24
N HIS A 320 -7.93 6.11 -9.11
CA HIS A 320 -9.36 5.79 -8.99
C HIS A 320 -9.95 5.22 -10.27
#